data_AF-X1KWI8-F1
#
_entry.id   AF-X1KWI8-F1
#
_cell.length_a   1.000
_cell.length_b   1.000
_cell.length_c   1.000
_cell.angle_alpha   90.00
_cell.angle_beta   90.00
_cell.angle_gamma   90.00
#
_symmetry.space_group_name_H-M   'P 1'
#
loop_
_entity.id
_entity.type
_entity.pdbx_description
1 polymer ?
#
loop_
_entity_poly.entity_id
_entity_poly.type
_entity_poly.pdbx_seq_one_letter_code
_entity_poly.pdbx_strand_id
1 'polypeptide(L)'
;MREKEIGIDLEGTRAQIIYHQFQGIEVKTFLASFAKERRCLSTREGFKKVKVVANNYNPPPLWKFVHQNCDAYMNKIFSDLNLSSAKTAMLLTGADMDNLVV
;
A
#
# COMPACT_ATOMS: atom_id res chain seq x y z
N MET A 1 1.32 1.89 15.56
CA MET A 1 1.82 1.58 14.20
C MET A 1 3.22 1.01 14.35
N ARG A 2 3.54 -0.08 13.64
CA ARG A 2 4.86 -0.72 13.65
C ARG A 2 5.39 -0.75 12.22
N GLU A 3 6.71 -0.63 12.04
CA GLU A 3 7.35 -0.67 10.72
C GLU A 3 8.40 -1.79 10.67
N LYS A 4 8.56 -2.40 9.50
CA LYS A 4 9.61 -3.37 9.19
C LYS A 4 10.25 -2.99 7.86
N GLU A 5 11.52 -2.61 7.88
CA GLU A 5 12.27 -2.31 6.66
C GLU A 5 12.53 -3.57 5.84
N ILE A 6 12.49 -3.43 4.52
CA ILE A 6 12.72 -4.51 3.56
C ILE A 6 13.92 -4.12 2.69
N GLY A 7 14.96 -4.94 2.71
CA GLY A 7 16.11 -4.77 1.83
C GLY A 7 15.72 -5.09 0.40
N ILE A 8 15.87 -4.12 -0.51
CA ILE A 8 15.62 -4.29 -1.93
C ILE A 8 16.79 -3.74 -2.74
N ASP A 9 17.17 -4.43 -3.80
CA ASP A 9 18.20 -3.95 -4.73
C ASP A 9 17.56 -3.10 -5.84
N LEU A 10 17.11 -1.90 -5.46
CA LEU A 10 16.56 -0.93 -6.39
C LEU A 10 16.98 0.48 -6.00
N GLU A 11 17.88 1.05 -6.80
CA GLU A 11 18.50 2.36 -6.52
C GLU A 11 17.47 3.43 -6.13
N GLY A 12 17.78 4.20 -5.09
CA GLY A 12 16.96 5.31 -4.63
C GLY A 12 15.56 4.90 -4.17
N THR A 13 15.41 3.67 -3.67
CA THR A 13 14.13 3.15 -3.19
C THR A 13 14.26 2.68 -1.74
N ARG A 14 13.35 3.15 -0.89
CA ARG A 14 13.17 2.62 0.47
C ARG A 14 11.91 1.76 0.50
N ALA A 15 12.03 0.52 0.95
CA ALA A 15 10.89 -0.37 1.10
C ALA A 15 10.65 -0.75 2.56
N GLN A 16 9.38 -0.85 2.93
CA GLN A 16 8.97 -1.20 4.27
C GLN A 16 7.57 -1.81 4.28
N ILE A 17 7.27 -2.59 5.31
CA ILE A 17 5.92 -2.99 5.69
C ILE A 17 5.49 -2.14 6.88
N ILE A 18 4.35 -1.48 6.76
CA ILE A 18 3.69 -0.80 7.86
C ILE A 18 2.56 -1.68 8.37
N TYR A 19 2.61 -1.99 9.66
CA TYR A 19 1.54 -2.67 10.40
C TYR A 19 0.69 -1.62 11.09
N HIS A 20 -0.58 -1.56 10.71
CA HIS A 20 -1.55 -0.59 11.21
C HIS A 20 -2.92 -1.23 11.34
N GLN A 21 -3.93 -0.42 11.67
CA GLN A 21 -5.22 -0.92 12.14
C GLN A 21 -6.35 -0.23 11.41
N PHE A 22 -7.30 -1.02 10.92
CA PHE A 22 -8.57 -0.53 10.39
C PHE A 22 -9.71 -1.15 11.20
N GLN A 23 -10.47 -0.31 11.93
CA GLN A 23 -11.57 -0.76 12.80
C GLN A 23 -11.15 -1.87 13.80
N GLY A 24 -9.94 -1.77 14.36
CA GLY A 24 -9.41 -2.75 15.31
C GLY A 24 -8.91 -4.07 14.69
N ILE A 25 -8.89 -4.16 13.36
CA ILE A 25 -8.32 -5.30 12.62
C ILE A 25 -6.97 -4.88 12.04
N GLU A 26 -5.94 -5.71 12.27
CA GLU A 26 -4.61 -5.44 11.74
C GLU A 26 -4.60 -5.54 10.21
N VAL A 27 -4.06 -4.53 9.57
CA VAL A 27 -3.79 -4.45 8.15
C VAL A 27 -2.32 -4.16 7.93
N LYS A 28 -1.78 -4.60 6.80
CA LYS A 28 -0.35 -4.51 6.50
C LYS A 28 -0.18 -3.87 5.14
N THR A 29 0.59 -2.81 5.05
CA THR A 29 0.84 -2.13 3.79
C THR A 29 2.32 -2.18 3.47
N PHE A 30 2.68 -2.87 2.41
CA PHE A 30 4.00 -2.71 1.81
C PHE A 30 4.05 -1.38 1.07
N LEU A 31 5.12 -0.61 1.29
CA LEU A 31 5.40 0.64 0.61
C LEU A 31 6.80 0.57 0.01
N ALA A 32 6.93 0.93 -1.26
CA ALA A 32 8.20 1.28 -1.87
C ALA A 32 8.16 2.77 -2.25
N SER A 33 9.03 3.55 -1.61
CA SER A 33 9.14 5.00 -1.76
C SER A 33 10.38 5.34 -2.57
N PHE A 34 10.22 6.14 -3.63
CA PHE A 34 11.27 6.52 -4.56
C PHE A 34 11.81 7.91 -4.24
N ALA A 35 13.14 8.08 -4.35
CA ALA A 35 13.81 9.37 -4.20
C ALA A 35 13.35 10.41 -5.24
N LYS A 36 12.94 9.94 -6.43
CA LYS A 36 12.44 10.76 -7.55
C LYS A 36 11.11 10.20 -8.05
N GLU A 37 10.27 11.04 -8.65
CA GLU A 37 9.04 10.57 -9.28
C GLU A 37 9.34 9.60 -10.43
N ARG A 38 8.56 8.51 -10.51
CA ARG A 38 8.66 7.49 -11.55
C ARG A 38 7.33 7.35 -12.27
N ARG A 39 7.37 7.02 -13.56
CA ARG A 39 6.18 6.61 -14.32
C ARG A 39 5.79 5.21 -13.86
N CYS A 40 4.53 5.03 -13.50
CA CYS A 40 3.94 3.78 -13.07
C CYS A 40 2.72 3.47 -13.95
N LEU A 41 2.53 2.20 -14.28
CA LEU A 41 1.29 1.68 -14.85
C LEU A 41 0.47 1.08 -13.70
N SER A 42 -0.66 1.71 -13.38
CA SER A 42 -1.67 1.18 -12.45
C SER A 42 -2.78 0.53 -13.26
N THR A 43 -3.19 -0.69 -12.91
CA THR A 43 -4.35 -1.34 -13.56
C THR A 43 -5.66 -0.63 -13.23
N ARG A 44 -5.72 0.13 -12.13
CA ARG A 44 -6.89 0.91 -11.73
C ARG A 44 -6.91 2.31 -12.31
N GLU A 45 -5.74 2.95 -12.44
CA GLU A 45 -5.64 4.39 -12.76
C GLU A 45 -4.95 4.68 -14.11
N GLY A 46 -4.44 3.66 -14.80
CA GLY A 46 -3.63 3.83 -15.99
C GLY A 46 -2.22 4.38 -15.68
N PHE A 47 -1.65 5.12 -16.63
CA PHE A 47 -0.32 5.71 -16.45
C PHE A 47 -0.36 6.95 -15.54
N LYS A 48 0.48 6.95 -14.50
CA LYS A 48 0.66 8.11 -13.61
C LYS A 48 2.10 8.27 -13.14
N LYS A 49 2.44 9.45 -12.62
CA LYS A 49 3.73 9.72 -11.96
C LYS A 49 3.56 9.56 -10.46
N VAL A 50 4.39 8.74 -9.84
CA VAL A 50 4.30 8.40 -8.42
C VAL A 50 5.64 8.58 -7.72
N LYS A 51 5.59 8.87 -6.42
CA LYS A 51 6.72 8.68 -5.50
C LYS A 51 6.60 7.41 -4.69
N VAL A 52 5.42 6.80 -4.62
CA VAL A 52 5.16 5.61 -3.82
C VAL A 52 4.37 4.59 -4.64
N VAL A 53 4.76 3.33 -4.54
CA VAL A 53 3.89 2.20 -4.88
C VAL A 53 3.57 1.45 -3.60
N ALA A 54 2.30 1.04 -3.45
CA ALA A 54 1.78 0.44 -2.24
C ALA A 54 1.04 -0.86 -2.57
N ASN A 55 1.19 -1.86 -1.70
CA ASN A 55 0.38 -3.08 -1.72
C ASN A 55 -0.21 -3.28 -0.34
N ASN A 56 -1.54 -3.16 -0.23
CA ASN A 56 -2.26 -3.23 1.04
C ASN A 56 -2.93 -4.59 1.20
N TYR A 57 -2.50 -5.34 2.21
CA TYR A 57 -3.14 -6.58 2.64
C TYR A 57 -4.49 -6.31 3.30
N ASN A 58 -5.51 -7.00 2.79
CA ASN A 58 -6.87 -7.00 3.31
C ASN A 58 -7.14 -8.38 3.94
N PRO A 59 -7.22 -8.48 5.27
CA PRO A 59 -7.50 -9.74 5.94
C PRO A 59 -8.94 -10.19 5.71
N PRO A 60 -9.21 -11.51 5.80
CA PRO A 60 -10.55 -12.09 5.55
C PRO A 60 -11.73 -11.38 6.24
N PRO A 61 -11.63 -10.96 7.51
CA PRO A 61 -12.72 -10.25 8.18
C PRO A 61 -13.15 -8.95 7.50
N LEU A 62 -12.26 -8.31 6.74
CA LEU A 62 -12.55 -7.05 6.04
C LEU A 62 -13.07 -7.27 4.61
N TRP A 63 -13.03 -8.48 4.04
CA TRP A 63 -13.34 -8.67 2.62
C TRP A 63 -14.73 -8.18 2.24
N LYS A 64 -15.77 -8.54 2.99
CA LYS A 64 -17.13 -8.06 2.70
C LYS A 64 -17.20 -6.53 2.70
N PHE A 65 -16.60 -5.90 3.70
CA PHE A 65 -16.57 -4.44 3.82
C PHE A 65 -15.82 -3.79 2.65
N VAL A 66 -14.62 -4.27 2.32
CA VAL A 66 -13.79 -3.72 1.25
C VAL A 66 -14.46 -3.85 -0.11
N HIS A 67 -15.11 -4.98 -0.40
CA HIS A 67 -15.83 -5.16 -1.66
C HIS A 67 -17.05 -4.23 -1.79
N GLN A 68 -17.67 -3.85 -0.68
CA GLN A 68 -18.80 -2.93 -0.66
C GLN A 68 -18.39 -1.45 -0.59
N ASN A 69 -17.21 -1.15 -0.05
CA ASN A 69 -16.78 0.21 0.31
C ASN A 69 -15.33 0.51 -0.12
N CYS A 70 -14.92 -0.02 -1.28
CA CYS A 70 -13.51 -0.01 -1.72
C CYS A 70 -12.86 1.38 -1.70
N ASP A 71 -13.53 2.40 -2.25
CA ASP A 71 -12.99 3.76 -2.32
C ASP A 71 -12.85 4.39 -0.93
N ALA A 72 -13.88 4.23 -0.08
CA ALA A 72 -13.86 4.74 1.29
C ALA A 72 -12.77 4.06 2.13
N TYR A 73 -12.61 2.74 1.97
CA TYR A 73 -11.54 1.97 2.59
C TYR A 73 -10.17 2.48 2.14
N MET A 74 -9.93 2.59 0.83
CA MET A 74 -8.65 3.02 0.30
C MET A 74 -8.31 4.46 0.71
N ASN A 75 -9.29 5.37 0.72
CA ASN A 75 -9.11 6.74 1.20
C ASN A 75 -8.71 6.78 2.68
N LYS A 76 -9.28 5.89 3.51
CA LYS A 76 -8.87 5.76 4.91
C LYS A 76 -7.44 5.26 5.03
N ILE A 77 -7.03 4.24 4.26
CA ILE A 77 -5.65 3.76 4.24
C ILE A 77 -4.68 4.87 3.82
N PHE A 78 -5.00 5.64 2.78
CA PHE A 78 -4.20 6.80 2.37
C PHE A 78 -4.06 7.82 3.50
N SER A 79 -5.17 8.17 4.16
CA SER A 79 -5.16 9.10 5.29
C SER A 79 -4.32 8.58 6.47
N ASP A 80 -4.48 7.31 6.83
CA ASP A 80 -3.79 6.72 7.99
C ASP A 80 -2.28 6.64 7.82
N LEU A 81 -1.84 6.46 6.57
CA LEU A 81 -0.42 6.38 6.22
C LEU A 81 0.15 7.74 5.74
N ASN A 82 -0.64 8.82 5.82
CA ASN A 82 -0.28 10.14 5.31
C ASN A 82 0.23 10.12 3.86
N LEU A 83 -0.43 9.33 3.02
CA LEU A 83 -0.08 9.14 1.61
C LEU A 83 -0.98 9.99 0.71
N SER A 84 -0.38 10.64 -0.28
CA SER A 84 -1.12 11.33 -1.33
C SER A 84 -1.57 10.35 -2.40
N SER A 85 -2.89 10.24 -2.65
CA SER A 85 -3.44 9.44 -3.75
C SER A 85 -2.94 9.89 -5.12
N ALA A 86 -2.66 11.19 -5.31
CA ALA A 86 -2.10 11.72 -6.56
C ALA A 86 -0.67 11.25 -6.83
N LYS A 87 0.11 10.92 -5.78
CA LYS A 87 1.52 10.51 -5.88
C LYS A 87 1.75 9.05 -5.50
N THR A 88 0.69 8.28 -5.31
CA THR A 88 0.76 6.86 -4.91
C THR A 88 -0.07 6.01 -5.86
N ALA A 89 0.47 4.88 -6.29
CA ALA A 89 -0.33 3.81 -6.89
C ALA A 89 -0.50 2.70 -5.84
N MET A 90 -1.75 2.33 -5.51
CA MET A 90 -2.04 1.34 -4.48
C MET A 90 -2.80 0.14 -5.04
N LEU A 91 -2.28 -1.05 -4.80
CA LEU A 91 -2.97 -2.32 -4.98
C LEU A 91 -3.60 -2.77 -3.66
N LEU A 92 -4.79 -3.35 -3.74
CA LEU A 92 -5.44 -4.06 -2.63
C LEU A 92 -5.32 -5.56 -2.90
N THR A 93 -4.93 -6.34 -1.89
CA THR A 93 -4.70 -7.79 -2.06
C THR A 93 -5.10 -8.60 -0.83
N GLY A 94 -5.41 -9.88 -1.01
CA GLY A 94 -5.53 -10.85 0.08
C GLY A 94 -4.21 -11.52 0.46
N ALA A 95 -3.11 -11.22 -0.25
CA ALA A 95 -1.78 -11.73 0.08
C ALA A 95 -1.23 -11.03 1.33
N ASP A 96 -0.78 -11.80 2.31
CA ASP A 96 -0.19 -11.25 3.54
C ASP A 96 1.21 -10.67 3.26
N MET A 97 1.46 -9.44 3.69
CA MET A 97 2.75 -8.78 3.49
C MET A 97 3.89 -9.42 4.29
N ASP A 98 3.61 -10.25 5.30
CA ASP A 98 4.65 -11.05 5.96
C ASP A 98 5.21 -12.17 5.07
N ASN A 99 4.47 -12.59 4.03
CA ASN A 99 4.89 -13.58 3.04
C ASN A 99 5.51 -12.94 1.79
N LEU A 100 6.13 -11.76 1.96
CA LEU A 100 6.75 -11.01 0.87
C LEU A 100 7.95 -11.77 0.30
N VAL A 101 7.98 -11.90 -1.03
CA VAL A 101 9.16 -12.28 -1.81
C VAL A 101 9.51 -11.06 -2.67
N VAL A 102 10.76 -10.59 -2.56
CA VAL A 102 11.28 -9.44 -3.32
C VAL A 102 12.27 -9.93 -4.35
#